data_AF-A0A0Q7SQK7-F1
#
_entry.id   AF-A0A0Q7SQK7-F1
#
_cell.length_a   1.000
_cell.length_b   1.000
_cell.length_c   1.000
_cell.angle_alpha   90.00
_cell.angle_beta   90.00
_cell.angle_gamma   90.00
#
_symmetry.space_group_name_H-M   'P 1'
#
loop_
_entity.id
_entity.type
_entity.pdbx_description
1 polymer ?
#
loop_
_entity_poly.entity_id
_entity_poly.type
_entity_poly.pdbx_seq_one_letter_code
_entity_poly.pdbx_strand_id
1 'polypeptide(L)'
;MARIGDFASAPAPIGPDTPGADVFDRFQREPDTLVIAVVDADRRPVGLIERNTFTLRMAAEFGRALYARRPAATFMDAEPRVLDADEDAEILFQSMDAANLGALLNGFVVTSGGRYVGVGAGVHVLQAGSAIHRRRAEEMGVLIRDLARAEAEARASSRAKSEFLAVMSHEIRTPLNGVLGVAALMERELTQKAMKPYVRTILDSGQSLLRLLTDALDMSRAEAGQMGLEAAPVHLDALAADLLALWSPRAQEKALTLTVVHEADGPEWVLADEMRLKQLFNNLIGNALKFTPDGEVAVRIASRWQDGAVAITGIVDDSGPGIAEDVAAAIFQPFNTGRAGREGAGAGLGLAICRQLVERMDGAISVGPSPLGGARFLFALSLPGAGAEVLAGAVKVVEPTSHETLHVLVVDDNATNRFVAGKVLELFGCTSDTAENGLEAVRRVQETPFDLVLMDIKMPVMDGVDATQTIRALPGPVSRIPILALTANADPRDEMEYVAAGMDGVSQKPIEPDALLNAIRTVLSDVASRTPAAEAA
;
A
#
# COMPACT_ATOMS: atom_id res chain seq x y z
N MET A 1 -0.92 -27.93 -32.18
CA MET A 1 -1.76 -28.66 -31.22
C MET A 1 -1.76 -30.12 -31.66
N ALA A 2 -1.65 -31.05 -30.73
CA ALA A 2 -1.58 -32.47 -31.07
C ALA A 2 -2.99 -32.98 -31.41
N ARG A 3 -3.14 -33.67 -32.54
CA ARG A 3 -4.43 -34.21 -33.00
C ARG A 3 -4.60 -35.65 -32.53
N ILE A 4 -5.83 -36.13 -32.42
CA ILE A 4 -6.10 -37.53 -32.07
C ILE A 4 -5.43 -38.51 -33.05
N GLY A 5 -5.36 -38.15 -34.34
CA GLY A 5 -4.65 -38.93 -35.35
C GLY A 5 -3.16 -39.16 -35.06
N ASP A 6 -2.49 -38.26 -34.34
CA ASP A 6 -1.05 -38.35 -34.01
C ASP A 6 -0.76 -39.49 -33.01
N PHE A 7 -1.78 -39.97 -32.30
CA PHE A 7 -1.68 -41.03 -31.30
C PHE A 7 -2.36 -42.35 -31.73
N ALA A 8 -2.87 -42.40 -32.97
CA ALA A 8 -3.50 -43.57 -33.53
C ALA A 8 -2.45 -44.54 -34.07
N SER A 9 -2.54 -45.81 -33.69
CA SER A 9 -1.88 -46.91 -34.41
C SER A 9 -2.77 -47.34 -35.57
N ALA A 10 -2.18 -47.75 -36.70
CA ALA A 10 -2.94 -48.13 -37.89
C ALA A 10 -2.83 -49.64 -38.22
N PRO A 11 -3.24 -50.55 -37.31
CA PRO A 11 -3.34 -51.97 -37.68
C PRO A 11 -4.42 -52.13 -38.76
N ALA A 12 -4.24 -53.10 -39.65
CA ALA A 12 -5.24 -53.41 -40.66
C ALA A 12 -6.59 -53.74 -39.98
N PRO A 13 -7.74 -53.23 -40.43
CA PRO A 13 -9.02 -53.60 -39.82
C PRO A 13 -9.43 -55.02 -40.26
N ILE A 14 -10.42 -55.61 -39.59
CA ILE A 14 -11.04 -56.88 -40.00
C ILE A 14 -12.52 -56.67 -40.35
N GLY A 15 -13.11 -57.63 -41.07
CA GLY A 15 -14.54 -57.63 -41.35
C GLY A 15 -15.35 -58.29 -40.22
N PRO A 16 -16.66 -58.01 -40.11
CA PRO A 16 -17.53 -58.61 -39.08
C PRO A 16 -17.61 -60.13 -39.18
N ASP A 17 -17.45 -60.69 -40.38
CA ASP A 17 -17.53 -62.15 -40.63
C ASP A 17 -16.20 -62.89 -40.43
N THR A 18 -15.12 -62.20 -40.06
CA THR A 18 -13.81 -62.83 -39.85
C THR A 18 -13.90 -63.90 -38.74
N PRO A 19 -13.49 -65.15 -38.99
CA PRO A 19 -13.54 -66.22 -37.98
C PRO A 19 -12.73 -65.89 -36.73
N GLY A 20 -13.25 -66.25 -35.55
CA GLY A 20 -12.58 -66.05 -34.27
C GLY A 20 -11.18 -66.69 -34.18
N ALA A 21 -10.93 -67.80 -34.88
CA ALA A 21 -9.60 -68.40 -34.98
C ALA A 21 -8.58 -67.44 -35.63
N ASP A 22 -8.98 -66.75 -36.71
CA ASP A 22 -8.11 -65.84 -37.45
C ASP A 22 -7.82 -64.56 -36.63
N VAL A 23 -8.81 -64.08 -35.88
CA VAL A 23 -8.65 -62.98 -34.92
C VAL A 23 -7.67 -63.36 -33.81
N PHE A 24 -7.77 -64.58 -33.30
CA PHE A 24 -6.87 -65.10 -32.27
C PHE A 24 -5.44 -65.24 -32.78
N ASP A 25 -5.25 -65.86 -33.94
CA ASP A 25 -3.94 -66.04 -34.55
C ASP A 25 -3.27 -64.69 -34.86
N ARG A 26 -4.07 -63.68 -35.20
CA ARG A 26 -3.58 -62.33 -35.38
C ARG A 26 -3.06 -61.71 -34.09
N PHE A 27 -3.79 -61.78 -32.97
CA PHE A 27 -3.29 -61.30 -31.68
C PHE A 27 -2.04 -62.03 -31.21
N GLN A 28 -1.84 -63.30 -31.61
CA GLN A 28 -0.60 -64.03 -31.31
C GLN A 28 0.58 -63.56 -32.17
N ARG A 29 0.35 -63.25 -33.45
CA ARG A 29 1.39 -62.74 -34.36
C ARG A 29 1.79 -61.30 -34.07
N GLU A 30 0.86 -60.51 -33.55
CA GLU A 30 1.04 -59.07 -33.29
C GLU A 30 0.94 -58.79 -31.78
N PRO A 31 2.00 -59.09 -30.99
CA PRO A 31 1.96 -58.99 -29.53
C PRO A 31 1.82 -57.56 -29.00
N ASP A 32 2.01 -56.54 -29.81
CA ASP A 32 1.81 -55.14 -29.43
C ASP A 32 0.43 -54.59 -29.85
N THR A 33 -0.36 -55.37 -30.61
CA THR A 33 -1.74 -55.00 -30.99
C THR A 33 -2.67 -55.26 -29.81
N LEU A 34 -3.09 -54.19 -29.13
CA LEU A 34 -4.01 -54.26 -27.98
C LEU A 34 -5.49 -54.29 -28.39
N VAL A 35 -5.83 -53.69 -29.53
CA VAL A 35 -7.19 -53.62 -30.05
C VAL A 35 -7.21 -53.74 -31.57
N ILE A 36 -8.28 -54.30 -32.12
CA ILE A 36 -8.51 -54.43 -33.56
C ILE A 36 -9.88 -53.86 -33.91
N ALA A 37 -9.94 -52.94 -34.87
CA ALA A 37 -11.20 -52.43 -35.38
C ALA A 37 -11.88 -53.42 -36.33
N VAL A 38 -13.19 -53.54 -36.18
CA VAL A 38 -14.08 -54.24 -37.10
C VAL A 38 -14.77 -53.18 -37.96
N VAL A 39 -14.67 -53.33 -39.28
CA VAL A 39 -15.21 -52.37 -40.25
C VAL A 39 -16.12 -53.05 -41.27
N ASP A 40 -17.06 -52.30 -41.82
CA ASP A 40 -17.86 -52.75 -42.96
C ASP A 40 -17.09 -52.68 -44.29
N ALA A 41 -17.76 -53.04 -45.39
CA ALA A 41 -17.18 -53.00 -46.74
C ALA A 41 -16.74 -51.60 -47.19
N ASP A 42 -17.35 -50.54 -46.65
CA ASP A 42 -17.03 -49.14 -46.92
C ASP A 42 -15.95 -48.59 -45.96
N ARG A 43 -15.36 -49.45 -45.13
CA ARG A 43 -14.39 -49.14 -44.06
C ARG A 43 -14.95 -48.23 -42.96
N ARG A 44 -16.26 -48.27 -42.71
CA ARG A 44 -16.86 -47.61 -41.54
C ARG A 44 -16.74 -48.52 -40.33
N PRO A 45 -16.39 -47.98 -39.14
CA PRO A 45 -16.27 -48.79 -37.94
C PRO A 45 -17.65 -49.34 -37.51
N VAL A 46 -17.72 -50.64 -37.29
CA VAL A 46 -18.92 -51.35 -36.79
C VAL A 46 -18.68 -52.05 -35.46
N GLY A 47 -17.42 -52.11 -35.01
CA GLY A 47 -17.08 -52.61 -33.68
C GLY A 47 -15.59 -52.56 -33.38
N LEU A 48 -15.22 -52.91 -32.15
CA LEU A 48 -13.84 -53.02 -31.69
C LEU A 48 -13.65 -54.32 -30.90
N ILE A 49 -12.55 -55.03 -31.13
CA ILE A 49 -12.16 -56.20 -30.32
C ILE A 49 -10.94 -55.84 -29.48
N GLU A 50 -11.11 -55.89 -28.16
CA GLU A 50 -10.03 -55.72 -27.18
C GLU A 50 -9.36 -57.07 -26.89
N ARG A 51 -8.03 -57.08 -26.86
CA ARG A 51 -7.24 -58.31 -26.81
C ARG A 51 -7.47 -59.13 -25.55
N ASN A 52 -7.43 -58.53 -24.37
CA ASN A 52 -7.51 -59.28 -23.12
C ASN A 52 -8.86 -59.97 -23.00
N THR A 53 -9.95 -59.23 -23.24
CA THR A 53 -11.32 -59.74 -23.23
C THR A 53 -11.49 -60.89 -24.22
N PHE A 54 -10.98 -60.72 -25.44
CA PHE A 54 -11.07 -61.75 -26.47
C PHE A 54 -10.22 -62.99 -26.14
N THR A 55 -8.96 -62.81 -25.74
CA THR A 55 -8.05 -63.92 -25.44
C THR A 55 -8.46 -64.69 -24.19
N LEU A 56 -9.00 -64.03 -23.17
CA LEU A 56 -9.61 -64.69 -22.00
C LEU A 56 -10.79 -65.57 -22.40
N ARG A 57 -11.69 -65.10 -23.27
CA ARG A 57 -12.80 -65.91 -23.80
C ARG A 57 -12.30 -67.13 -24.59
N MET A 58 -11.23 -66.96 -25.37
CA MET A 58 -10.63 -68.07 -26.15
C MET A 58 -9.87 -69.06 -25.27
N ALA A 59 -9.32 -68.62 -24.14
CA ALA A 59 -8.58 -69.43 -23.18
C ALA A 59 -9.47 -70.14 -22.15
N ALA A 60 -10.76 -69.77 -22.04
CA ALA A 60 -11.73 -70.45 -21.18
C ALA A 60 -11.89 -71.94 -21.54
N GLU A 61 -12.41 -72.73 -20.60
CA GLU A 61 -12.66 -74.16 -20.81
C GLU A 61 -13.52 -74.38 -22.07
N PHE A 62 -13.03 -75.17 -23.02
CA PHE A 62 -13.62 -75.37 -24.36
C PHE A 62 -13.76 -74.12 -25.25
N GLY A 63 -13.22 -72.96 -24.85
CA GLY A 63 -13.36 -71.68 -25.55
C GLY A 63 -12.97 -71.75 -27.03
N ARG A 64 -11.78 -72.29 -27.34
CA ARG A 64 -11.36 -72.47 -28.74
C ARG A 64 -12.31 -73.34 -29.56
N ALA A 65 -12.82 -74.43 -28.99
CA ALA A 65 -13.72 -75.33 -29.71
C ALA A 65 -15.09 -74.68 -29.98
N LEU A 66 -15.56 -73.84 -29.06
CA LEU A 66 -16.86 -73.17 -29.15
C LEU A 66 -16.84 -71.90 -30.02
N TYR A 67 -15.70 -71.21 -30.07
CA TYR A 67 -15.62 -69.85 -30.59
C TYR A 67 -14.77 -69.69 -31.86
N ALA A 68 -13.92 -70.67 -32.22
CA ALA A 68 -13.03 -70.58 -33.39
C ALA A 68 -13.75 -70.29 -34.72
N ARG A 69 -14.95 -70.85 -34.93
CA ARG A 69 -15.74 -70.68 -36.16
C ARG A 69 -16.76 -69.55 -36.10
N ARG A 70 -16.93 -68.90 -34.95
CA ARG A 70 -17.90 -67.80 -34.83
C ARG A 70 -17.31 -66.52 -35.46
N PRO A 71 -18.14 -65.66 -36.05
CA PRO A 71 -17.68 -64.42 -36.68
C PRO A 71 -17.22 -63.40 -35.62
N ALA A 72 -16.30 -62.50 -36.01
CA ALA A 72 -15.76 -61.40 -35.21
C ALA A 72 -16.85 -60.54 -34.57
N ALA A 73 -17.97 -60.34 -35.26
CA ALA A 73 -19.16 -59.66 -34.75
C ALA A 73 -19.72 -60.24 -33.44
N THR A 74 -19.42 -61.50 -33.13
CA THR A 74 -19.83 -62.15 -31.86
C THR A 74 -19.02 -61.65 -30.66
N PHE A 75 -17.82 -61.12 -30.90
CA PHE A 75 -16.85 -60.81 -29.85
C PHE A 75 -16.55 -59.32 -29.72
N MET A 76 -16.92 -58.53 -30.73
CA MET A 76 -16.69 -57.09 -30.73
C MET A 76 -17.59 -56.38 -29.72
N ASP A 77 -17.08 -55.28 -29.19
CA ASP A 77 -17.91 -54.19 -28.69
C ASP A 77 -18.59 -53.54 -29.90
N ALA A 78 -19.92 -53.57 -29.94
CA ALA A 78 -20.73 -53.05 -31.04
C ALA A 78 -20.96 -51.53 -30.93
N GLU A 79 -20.63 -50.92 -29.79
CA GLU A 79 -20.71 -49.48 -29.58
C GLU A 79 -19.32 -48.92 -29.21
N PRO A 80 -18.30 -49.12 -30.06
CA PRO A 80 -16.96 -48.68 -29.73
C PRO A 80 -16.92 -47.15 -29.66
N ARG A 81 -16.05 -46.61 -28.80
CA ARG A 81 -15.79 -45.18 -28.83
C ARG A 81 -15.11 -44.84 -30.17
N VAL A 82 -15.73 -43.93 -30.92
CA VAL A 82 -15.19 -43.41 -32.18
C VAL A 82 -14.79 -41.95 -31.97
N LEU A 83 -13.54 -41.62 -32.30
CA LEU A 83 -13.00 -40.26 -32.26
C LEU A 83 -12.62 -39.80 -33.66
N ASP A 84 -12.72 -38.50 -33.93
CA ASP A 84 -12.27 -37.94 -35.20
C ASP A 84 -10.76 -37.67 -35.15
N ALA A 85 -10.05 -38.02 -36.21
CA ALA A 85 -8.61 -37.82 -36.34
C ALA A 85 -8.22 -36.34 -36.27
N ASP A 86 -9.11 -35.45 -36.70
CA ASP A 86 -8.90 -34.01 -36.69
C ASP A 86 -9.29 -33.33 -35.37
N GLU A 87 -9.86 -34.08 -34.43
CA GLU A 87 -10.23 -33.58 -33.12
C GLU A 87 -8.97 -33.22 -32.28
N ASP A 88 -9.08 -32.15 -31.50
CA ASP A 88 -7.98 -31.69 -30.65
C ASP A 88 -7.86 -32.59 -29.43
N ALA A 89 -6.71 -33.23 -29.28
CA ALA A 89 -6.48 -34.13 -28.16
C ALA A 89 -6.63 -33.41 -26.82
N GLU A 90 -6.19 -32.15 -26.73
CA GLU A 90 -6.22 -31.35 -25.49
C GLU A 90 -7.65 -31.03 -25.04
N ILE A 91 -8.53 -30.69 -25.99
CA ILE A 91 -9.95 -30.41 -25.71
C ILE A 91 -10.68 -31.69 -25.28
N LEU A 92 -10.36 -32.81 -25.93
CA LEU A 92 -10.88 -34.12 -25.51
C LEU A 92 -10.49 -34.39 -24.06
N PHE A 93 -9.23 -34.23 -23.68
CA PHE A 93 -8.76 -34.46 -22.30
C PHE A 93 -9.43 -33.56 -21.26
N GLN A 94 -9.63 -32.28 -21.58
CA GLN A 94 -10.23 -31.30 -20.66
C GLN A 94 -11.70 -31.57 -20.36
N SER A 95 -12.38 -32.30 -21.24
CA SER A 95 -13.82 -32.59 -21.14
C SER A 95 -14.14 -34.00 -20.58
N MET A 96 -13.13 -34.78 -20.17
CA MET A 96 -13.33 -36.16 -19.70
C MET A 96 -13.50 -36.26 -18.18
N ASP A 97 -14.63 -36.83 -17.75
CA ASP A 97 -14.82 -37.29 -16.37
C ASP A 97 -14.23 -38.68 -16.13
N ALA A 98 -14.03 -39.05 -14.86
CA ALA A 98 -13.46 -40.34 -14.44
C ALA A 98 -14.17 -41.58 -15.03
N ALA A 99 -15.49 -41.49 -15.26
CA ALA A 99 -16.27 -42.57 -15.90
C ALA A 99 -15.98 -42.73 -17.41
N ASN A 100 -15.68 -41.64 -18.12
CA ASN A 100 -15.37 -41.64 -19.55
C ASN A 100 -13.92 -42.10 -19.83
N LEU A 101 -13.03 -41.92 -18.86
CA LEU A 101 -11.64 -42.38 -18.95
C LEU A 101 -11.54 -43.92 -19.00
N GLY A 102 -12.39 -44.62 -18.24
CA GLY A 102 -12.45 -46.08 -18.22
C GLY A 102 -12.80 -46.70 -19.58
N ALA A 103 -13.68 -46.07 -20.34
CA ALA A 103 -14.06 -46.53 -21.68
C ALA A 103 -12.92 -46.35 -22.71
N LEU A 104 -12.11 -45.30 -22.59
CA LEU A 104 -10.94 -45.11 -23.48
C LEU A 104 -9.79 -46.08 -23.18
N LEU A 105 -9.67 -46.59 -21.95
CA LEU A 105 -8.67 -47.59 -21.60
C LEU A 105 -8.88 -48.91 -22.36
N ASN A 106 -10.12 -49.24 -22.71
CA ASN A 106 -10.47 -50.41 -23.51
C ASN A 106 -10.17 -50.22 -25.02
N GLY A 107 -9.68 -49.03 -25.39
CA GLY A 107 -9.34 -48.62 -26.75
C GLY A 107 -10.50 -47.95 -27.49
N PHE A 108 -10.15 -47.26 -28.56
CA PHE A 108 -11.08 -46.49 -29.38
C PHE A 108 -10.69 -46.57 -30.85
N VAL A 109 -11.67 -46.32 -31.72
CA VAL A 109 -11.48 -46.27 -33.17
C VAL A 109 -11.31 -44.81 -33.59
N VAL A 110 -10.31 -44.53 -34.40
CA VAL A 110 -10.06 -43.22 -34.99
C VAL A 110 -10.56 -43.23 -36.43
N THR A 111 -11.35 -42.20 -36.77
CA THR A 111 -11.90 -42.01 -38.11
C THR A 111 -11.54 -40.66 -38.70
N SER A 112 -11.49 -40.56 -40.03
CA SER A 112 -11.46 -39.28 -40.73
C SER A 112 -12.57 -39.31 -41.79
N GLY A 113 -13.48 -38.33 -41.75
CA GLY A 113 -14.67 -38.32 -42.61
C GLY A 113 -15.55 -39.57 -42.46
N GLY A 114 -15.62 -40.13 -41.24
CA GLY A 114 -16.39 -41.34 -40.92
C GLY A 114 -15.79 -42.67 -41.39
N ARG A 115 -14.56 -42.67 -41.91
CA ARG A 115 -13.85 -43.89 -42.34
C ARG A 115 -12.71 -44.22 -41.40
N TYR A 116 -12.48 -45.52 -41.19
CA TYR A 116 -11.40 -46.02 -40.33
C TYR A 116 -10.01 -45.59 -40.81
N VAL A 117 -9.29 -44.92 -39.92
CA VAL A 117 -7.88 -44.54 -40.11
C VAL A 117 -6.93 -45.20 -39.11
N GLY A 118 -7.41 -45.59 -37.93
CA GLY A 118 -6.60 -46.26 -36.92
C GLY A 118 -7.36 -46.59 -35.64
N VAL A 119 -6.64 -47.09 -34.65
CA VAL A 119 -7.11 -47.35 -33.29
C VAL A 119 -6.16 -46.72 -32.29
N GLY A 120 -6.68 -46.29 -31.15
CA GLY A 120 -5.87 -45.84 -30.02
C GLY A 120 -6.12 -46.70 -28.79
N ALA A 121 -5.12 -46.74 -27.90
CA ALA A 121 -5.22 -47.34 -26.57
C ALA A 121 -5.11 -46.22 -25.52
N GLY A 122 -5.92 -46.29 -24.45
CA GLY A 122 -5.96 -45.24 -23.43
C GLY A 122 -4.61 -44.94 -22.76
N VAL A 123 -3.67 -45.89 -22.76
CA VAL A 123 -2.31 -45.68 -22.22
C VAL A 123 -1.50 -44.67 -23.03
N HIS A 124 -1.57 -44.69 -24.37
CA HIS A 124 -0.84 -43.74 -25.22
C HIS A 124 -1.40 -42.32 -25.09
N VAL A 125 -2.70 -42.24 -24.91
CA VAL A 125 -3.47 -41.01 -24.67
C VAL A 125 -3.07 -40.41 -23.31
N LEU A 126 -3.03 -41.20 -22.23
CA LEU A 126 -2.55 -40.72 -20.92
C LEU A 126 -1.08 -40.27 -20.91
N GLN A 127 -0.20 -40.97 -21.64
CA GLN A 127 1.21 -40.59 -21.76
C GLN A 127 1.39 -39.26 -22.48
N ALA A 128 0.61 -39.02 -23.55
CA ALA A 128 0.59 -37.75 -24.27
C ALA A 128 0.11 -36.60 -23.38
N GLY A 129 -1.02 -36.79 -22.66
CA GLY A 129 -1.52 -35.80 -21.71
C GLY A 129 -0.52 -35.47 -20.61
N SER A 130 0.14 -36.47 -20.02
CA SER A 130 1.18 -36.27 -19.00
C SER A 130 2.38 -35.48 -19.53
N ALA A 131 2.83 -35.76 -20.76
CA ALA A 131 3.93 -35.03 -21.39
C ALA A 131 3.58 -33.55 -21.64
N ILE A 132 2.34 -33.27 -22.10
CA ILE A 132 1.84 -31.90 -22.31
C ILE A 132 1.78 -31.15 -20.97
N HIS A 133 1.20 -31.75 -19.93
CA HIS A 133 1.14 -31.14 -18.60
C HIS A 133 2.52 -30.86 -18.01
N ARG A 134 3.47 -31.78 -18.18
CA ARG A 134 4.86 -31.60 -17.70
C ARG A 134 5.54 -30.42 -18.39
N ARG A 135 5.41 -30.33 -19.72
CA ARG A 135 5.96 -29.21 -20.50
C ARG A 135 5.36 -27.88 -20.06
N ARG A 136 4.04 -27.83 -19.86
CA ARG A 136 3.35 -26.62 -19.38
C ARG A 136 3.79 -26.23 -17.97
N ALA A 137 4.02 -27.20 -17.08
CA ALA A 137 4.55 -26.95 -15.74
C ALA A 137 5.98 -26.41 -15.78
N GLU A 138 6.83 -26.92 -16.69
CA GLU A 138 8.18 -26.42 -16.91
C GLU A 138 8.18 -24.98 -17.46
N GLU A 139 7.37 -24.71 -18.49
CA GLU A 139 7.18 -23.37 -19.07
C GLU A 139 6.65 -22.38 -18.03
N MET A 140 5.66 -22.78 -17.22
CA MET A 140 5.16 -21.98 -16.12
C MET A 140 6.24 -21.73 -15.05
N GLY A 141 7.06 -22.73 -14.74
CA GLY A 141 8.16 -22.60 -13.80
C GLY A 141 9.25 -21.62 -14.25
N VAL A 142 9.54 -21.57 -15.56
CA VAL A 142 10.43 -20.55 -16.15
C VAL A 142 9.80 -19.17 -16.02
N LEU A 143 8.54 -19.02 -16.43
CA LEU A 143 7.84 -17.74 -16.38
C LEU A 143 7.77 -17.16 -14.96
N ILE A 144 7.47 -17.99 -13.95
CA ILE A 144 7.43 -17.57 -12.54
C ILE A 144 8.81 -17.07 -12.08
N ARG A 145 9.90 -17.74 -12.47
CA ARG A 145 11.26 -17.31 -12.10
C ARG A 145 11.64 -16.00 -12.78
N ASP A 146 11.32 -15.86 -14.06
CA ASP A 146 11.60 -14.64 -14.82
C ASP A 146 10.81 -13.45 -14.27
N LEU A 147 9.53 -13.66 -13.92
CA LEU A 147 8.70 -12.66 -13.27
C LEU A 147 9.27 -12.25 -11.90
N ALA A 148 9.62 -13.22 -11.05
CA ALA A 148 10.18 -12.95 -9.73
C ALA A 148 11.51 -12.19 -9.81
N ARG A 149 12.35 -12.50 -10.80
CA ARG A 149 13.59 -11.78 -11.06
C ARG A 149 13.33 -10.35 -11.51
N ALA A 150 12.43 -10.15 -12.49
CA ALA A 150 12.08 -8.82 -12.98
C ALA A 150 11.48 -7.94 -11.86
N GLU A 151 10.62 -8.53 -11.01
CA GLU A 151 10.03 -7.84 -9.86
C GLU A 151 11.10 -7.46 -8.80
N ALA A 152 12.06 -8.34 -8.53
CA ALA A 152 13.16 -8.05 -7.61
C ALA A 152 14.08 -6.93 -8.14
N GLU A 153 14.43 -6.96 -9.43
CA GLU A 153 15.23 -5.90 -10.08
C GLU A 153 14.49 -4.56 -10.06
N ALA A 154 13.18 -4.54 -10.36
CA ALA A 154 12.35 -3.35 -10.30
C ALA A 154 12.25 -2.77 -8.88
N ARG A 155 12.04 -3.62 -7.86
CA ARG A 155 12.00 -3.20 -6.46
C ARG A 155 13.33 -2.64 -5.97
N ALA A 156 14.45 -3.26 -6.34
CA ALA A 156 15.78 -2.79 -5.97
C ALA A 156 16.07 -1.40 -6.57
N SER A 157 15.74 -1.20 -7.84
CA SER A 157 15.85 0.09 -8.53
C SER A 157 15.00 1.18 -7.86
N SER A 158 13.75 0.85 -7.51
CA SER A 158 12.84 1.79 -6.83
C SER A 158 13.38 2.21 -5.45
N ARG A 159 13.86 1.25 -4.65
CA ARG A 159 14.47 1.54 -3.32
C ARG A 159 15.70 2.43 -3.43
N ALA A 160 16.60 2.15 -4.37
CA ALA A 160 17.80 2.96 -4.57
C ALA A 160 17.45 4.41 -4.96
N LYS A 161 16.40 4.60 -5.78
CA LYS A 161 15.87 5.92 -6.12
C LYS A 161 15.31 6.66 -4.89
N SER A 162 14.59 5.96 -4.01
CA SER A 162 14.07 6.54 -2.77
C SER A 162 15.15 6.96 -1.78
N GLU A 163 16.17 6.12 -1.60
CA GLU A 163 17.29 6.41 -0.71
C GLU A 163 18.12 7.59 -1.23
N PHE A 164 18.42 7.62 -2.53
CA PHE A 164 19.08 8.75 -3.17
C PHE A 164 18.30 10.06 -2.97
N LEU A 165 16.99 10.04 -3.23
CA LEU A 165 16.15 11.21 -3.02
C LEU A 165 16.12 11.64 -1.55
N ALA A 166 16.08 10.70 -0.59
CA ALA A 166 16.09 10.99 0.85
C ALA A 166 17.35 11.77 1.26
N VAL A 167 18.53 11.31 0.83
CA VAL A 167 19.80 12.00 1.08
C VAL A 167 19.80 13.37 0.42
N MET A 168 19.45 13.46 -0.87
CA MET A 168 19.41 14.74 -1.60
C MET A 168 18.43 15.73 -0.98
N SER A 169 17.29 15.25 -0.47
CA SER A 169 16.32 16.10 0.20
C SER A 169 16.89 16.71 1.48
N HIS A 170 17.61 15.92 2.29
CA HIS A 170 18.29 16.42 3.47
C HIS A 170 19.37 17.47 3.12
N GLU A 171 20.18 17.19 2.10
CA GLU A 171 21.24 18.08 1.61
C GLU A 171 20.69 19.38 0.98
N ILE A 172 19.48 19.36 0.41
CA ILE A 172 18.81 20.55 -0.13
C ILE A 172 18.09 21.33 0.97
N ARG A 173 17.46 20.64 1.92
CA ARG A 173 16.68 21.24 3.01
C ARG A 173 17.55 22.10 3.92
N THR A 174 18.74 21.62 4.26
CA THR A 174 19.67 22.31 5.17
C THR A 174 20.04 23.74 4.70
N PRO A 175 20.58 23.96 3.48
CA PRO A 175 20.87 25.31 3.00
C PRO A 175 19.61 26.13 2.74
N LEU A 176 18.51 25.50 2.31
CA LEU A 176 17.25 26.20 2.03
C LEU A 176 16.60 26.76 3.31
N ASN A 177 16.63 26.00 4.40
CA ASN A 177 16.21 26.47 5.72
C ASN A 177 17.07 27.65 6.20
N GLY A 178 18.37 27.66 5.90
CA GLY A 178 19.24 28.80 6.16
C GLY A 178 18.80 30.06 5.40
N VAL A 179 18.52 29.95 4.10
CA VAL A 179 18.02 31.07 3.27
C VAL A 179 16.67 31.58 3.77
N LEU A 180 15.75 30.67 4.11
CA LEU A 180 14.44 31.00 4.65
C LEU A 180 14.53 31.68 6.02
N GLY A 181 15.45 31.23 6.88
CA GLY A 181 15.71 31.87 8.18
C GLY A 181 16.18 33.32 8.02
N VAL A 182 17.11 33.57 7.10
CA VAL A 182 17.57 34.93 6.79
C VAL A 182 16.45 35.78 6.18
N ALA A 183 15.66 35.22 5.26
CA ALA A 183 14.53 35.92 4.67
C ALA A 183 13.45 36.28 5.71
N ALA A 184 13.14 35.37 6.64
CA ALA A 184 12.18 35.63 7.72
C ALA A 184 12.67 36.74 8.65
N LEU A 185 13.97 36.76 8.96
CA LEU A 185 14.59 37.84 9.72
C LEU A 185 14.49 39.17 8.97
N MET A 186 14.80 39.16 7.67
CA MET A 186 14.64 40.35 6.82
C MET A 186 13.21 40.86 6.85
N GLU A 187 12.18 40.00 6.72
CA GLU A 187 10.78 40.43 6.72
C GLU A 187 10.40 41.17 8.01
N ARG A 188 10.91 40.68 9.15
CA ARG A 188 10.61 41.23 10.47
C ARG A 188 11.34 42.55 10.75
N GLU A 189 12.62 42.63 10.40
CA GLU A 189 13.45 43.82 10.63
C GLU A 189 13.27 44.89 9.53
N LEU A 190 12.54 44.59 8.44
CA LEU A 190 12.34 45.51 7.33
C LEU A 190 11.41 46.68 7.68
N THR A 191 12.02 47.86 7.78
CA THR A 191 11.33 49.15 7.92
C THR A 191 10.76 49.66 6.60
N GLN A 192 11.34 49.29 5.46
CA GLN A 192 10.90 49.70 4.13
C GLN A 192 9.73 48.84 3.63
N LYS A 193 8.49 49.35 3.74
CA LYS A 193 7.27 48.63 3.31
C LYS A 193 7.31 48.15 1.85
N ALA A 194 7.98 48.88 0.95
CA ALA A 194 8.08 48.53 -0.47
C ALA A 194 8.86 47.23 -0.74
N MET A 195 9.74 46.82 0.18
CA MET A 195 10.61 45.66 0.02
C MET A 195 10.02 44.38 0.64
N LYS A 196 8.98 44.50 1.49
CA LYS A 196 8.28 43.36 2.11
C LYS A 196 7.70 42.36 1.11
N PRO A 197 7.09 42.77 -0.02
CA PRO A 197 6.60 41.83 -1.03
C PRO A 197 7.70 40.92 -1.58
N TYR A 198 8.91 41.44 -1.82
CA TYR A 198 10.02 40.63 -2.35
C TYR A 198 10.50 39.58 -1.36
N VAL A 199 10.57 39.93 -0.08
CA VAL A 199 10.96 38.98 0.97
C VAL A 199 9.89 37.90 1.17
N ARG A 200 8.60 38.28 1.14
CA ARG A 200 7.48 37.31 1.11
C ARG A 200 7.59 36.37 -0.08
N THR A 201 7.88 36.87 -1.27
CA THR A 201 8.10 36.01 -2.44
C THR A 201 9.23 35.00 -2.23
N ILE A 202 10.33 35.38 -1.57
CA ILE A 202 11.42 34.45 -1.23
C ILE A 202 10.95 33.38 -0.25
N LEU A 203 10.22 33.78 0.80
CA LEU A 203 9.67 32.86 1.80
C LEU A 203 8.67 31.87 1.17
N ASP A 204 7.69 32.39 0.43
CA ASP A 204 6.67 31.60 -0.26
C ASP A 204 7.30 30.62 -1.28
N SER A 205 8.32 31.07 -2.01
CA SER A 205 9.04 30.24 -2.99
C SER A 205 9.85 29.15 -2.31
N GLY A 206 10.57 29.46 -1.22
CA GLY A 206 11.36 28.47 -0.50
C GLY A 206 10.50 27.44 0.24
N GLN A 207 9.39 27.86 0.85
CA GLN A 207 8.41 26.95 1.45
C GLN A 207 7.75 26.06 0.38
N SER A 208 7.45 26.61 -0.79
CA SER A 208 6.95 25.82 -1.92
C SER A 208 7.98 24.77 -2.37
N LEU A 209 9.26 25.14 -2.49
CA LEU A 209 10.35 24.20 -2.81
C LEU A 209 10.49 23.08 -1.77
N LEU A 210 10.44 23.40 -0.48
CA LEU A 210 10.48 22.39 0.58
C LEU A 210 9.30 21.42 0.52
N ARG A 211 8.11 21.94 0.20
CA ARG A 211 6.92 21.10 -0.02
C ARG A 211 7.13 20.16 -1.22
N LEU A 212 7.60 20.68 -2.35
CA LEU A 212 7.87 19.87 -3.55
C LEU A 212 8.91 18.77 -3.30
N LEU A 213 9.94 19.09 -2.53
CA LEU A 213 10.97 18.14 -2.16
C LEU A 213 10.39 17.02 -1.29
N THR A 214 9.53 17.37 -0.34
CA THR A 214 8.83 16.42 0.53
C THR A 214 7.84 15.56 -0.26
N ASP A 215 7.07 16.17 -1.17
CA ASP A 215 6.15 15.47 -2.06
C ASP A 215 6.88 14.46 -2.97
N ALA A 216 8.04 14.84 -3.51
CA ALA A 216 8.86 13.96 -4.35
C ALA A 216 9.42 12.77 -3.55
N LEU A 217 9.83 13.00 -2.29
CA LEU A 217 10.24 11.93 -1.38
C LEU A 217 9.09 10.97 -1.07
N ASP A 218 7.94 11.50 -0.69
CA ASP A 218 6.76 10.73 -0.33
C ASP A 218 6.32 9.86 -1.52
N MET A 219 6.27 10.44 -2.73
CA MET A 219 5.99 9.71 -3.97
C MET A 219 6.98 8.57 -4.19
N SER A 220 8.29 8.83 -4.03
CA SER A 220 9.30 7.80 -4.23
C SER A 220 9.21 6.68 -3.19
N ARG A 221 9.02 7.02 -1.90
CA ARG A 221 8.82 6.03 -0.82
C ARG A 221 7.56 5.19 -1.06
N ALA A 222 6.50 5.82 -1.55
CA ALA A 222 5.27 5.13 -1.88
C ALA A 222 5.44 4.17 -3.08
N GLU A 223 6.15 4.56 -4.15
CA GLU A 223 6.52 3.66 -5.27
C GLU A 223 7.35 2.45 -4.79
N ALA A 224 8.25 2.66 -3.82
CA ALA A 224 9.16 1.63 -3.34
C ALA A 224 8.53 0.64 -2.34
N GLY A 225 7.26 0.79 -1.98
CA GLY A 225 6.65 -0.04 -0.94
C GLY A 225 6.92 0.47 0.49
N GLN A 226 7.71 1.53 0.68
CA GLN A 226 8.35 1.91 1.96
C GLN A 226 7.60 2.96 2.79
N MET A 227 6.44 3.45 2.36
CA MET A 227 5.63 4.37 3.14
C MET A 227 4.90 3.60 4.26
N GLY A 228 5.41 3.69 5.49
CA GLY A 228 4.76 3.19 6.69
C GLY A 228 3.55 4.06 7.08
N LEU A 229 2.53 3.42 7.66
CA LEU A 229 1.38 4.10 8.27
C LEU A 229 1.48 3.87 9.78
N GLU A 230 1.45 4.94 10.56
CA GLU A 230 1.44 4.86 12.01
C GLU A 230 0.00 4.92 12.52
N ALA A 231 -0.53 3.80 12.98
CA ALA A 231 -1.90 3.74 13.47
C ALA A 231 -1.98 4.30 14.91
N ALA A 232 -2.58 5.48 15.06
CA ALA A 232 -2.87 6.11 16.34
C ALA A 232 -4.38 6.42 16.47
N PRO A 233 -4.91 6.60 17.69
CA PRO A 233 -6.29 7.03 17.88
C PRO A 233 -6.50 8.46 17.38
N VAL A 234 -7.37 8.63 16.39
CA VAL A 234 -7.71 9.92 15.78
C VAL A 234 -9.17 10.26 16.07
N HIS A 235 -9.41 11.44 16.62
CA HIS A 235 -10.74 11.99 16.82
C HIS A 235 -11.19 12.78 15.58
N LEU A 236 -12.24 12.31 14.90
CA LEU A 236 -12.64 12.87 13.60
C LEU A 236 -13.21 14.29 13.69
N ASP A 237 -13.88 14.65 14.79
CA ASP A 237 -14.32 16.05 14.99
C ASP A 237 -13.14 16.99 15.26
N ALA A 238 -12.11 16.50 15.96
CA ALA A 238 -10.90 17.30 16.19
C ALA A 238 -10.14 17.52 14.88
N LEU A 239 -10.03 16.46 14.06
CA LEU A 239 -9.48 16.56 12.71
C LEU A 239 -10.26 17.58 11.85
N ALA A 240 -11.59 17.54 11.87
CA ALA A 240 -12.43 18.48 11.14
C ALA A 240 -12.22 19.93 11.62
N ALA A 241 -12.15 20.16 12.93
CA ALA A 241 -11.91 21.46 13.52
C ALA A 241 -10.52 22.01 13.17
N ASP A 242 -9.48 21.17 13.22
CA ASP A 242 -8.12 21.53 12.84
C ASP A 242 -8.03 21.95 11.36
N LEU A 243 -8.67 21.19 10.47
CA LEU A 243 -8.72 21.51 9.04
C LEU A 243 -9.43 22.85 8.79
N LEU A 244 -10.54 23.10 9.49
CA LEU A 244 -11.25 24.38 9.39
C LEU A 244 -10.36 25.54 9.86
N ALA A 245 -9.72 25.40 11.02
CA ALA A 245 -8.87 26.44 11.61
C ALA A 245 -7.67 26.78 10.71
N LEU A 246 -7.03 25.75 10.13
CA LEU A 246 -5.88 25.91 9.25
C LEU A 246 -6.21 26.67 7.95
N TRP A 247 -7.36 26.37 7.33
CA TRP A 247 -7.70 26.90 6.00
C TRP A 247 -8.60 28.14 6.02
N SER A 248 -9.24 28.44 7.16
CA SER A 248 -10.12 29.62 7.30
C SER A 248 -9.45 30.95 6.92
N PRO A 249 -8.21 31.28 7.36
CA PRO A 249 -7.59 32.55 6.99
C PRO A 249 -7.42 32.71 5.48
N ARG A 250 -7.03 31.63 4.78
CA ARG A 250 -6.78 31.65 3.34
C ARG A 250 -8.07 31.68 2.52
N ALA A 251 -9.13 31.05 3.02
CA ALA A 251 -10.47 31.17 2.44
C ALA A 251 -11.00 32.61 2.58
N GLN A 252 -10.82 33.24 3.74
CA GLN A 252 -11.20 34.63 4.00
C GLN A 252 -10.42 35.62 3.13
N GLU A 253 -9.11 35.43 2.96
CA GLU A 253 -8.28 36.24 2.05
C GLU A 253 -8.80 36.21 0.61
N LYS A 254 -9.37 35.08 0.18
CA LYS A 254 -9.99 34.89 -1.13
C LYS A 254 -11.49 35.22 -1.17
N ALA A 255 -12.09 35.64 -0.05
CA ALA A 255 -13.53 35.83 0.09
C ALA A 255 -14.38 34.60 -0.29
N LEU A 256 -13.87 33.40 -0.02
CA LEU A 256 -14.56 32.13 -0.20
C LEU A 256 -15.20 31.66 1.12
N THR A 257 -16.37 31.05 1.03
CA THR A 257 -16.97 30.36 2.18
C THR A 257 -16.36 28.98 2.31
N LEU A 258 -15.78 28.66 3.47
CA LEU A 258 -15.27 27.32 3.78
C LEU A 258 -16.12 26.69 4.87
N THR A 259 -16.60 25.48 4.63
CA THR A 259 -17.23 24.64 5.65
C THR A 259 -16.50 23.31 5.78
N VAL A 260 -16.32 22.86 7.01
CA VAL A 260 -15.78 21.53 7.30
C VAL A 260 -16.67 20.92 8.37
N VAL A 261 -17.29 19.78 8.04
CA VAL A 261 -18.26 19.12 8.92
C VAL A 261 -17.91 17.63 8.99
N HIS A 262 -17.97 17.09 10.20
CA HIS A 262 -17.98 15.65 10.44
C HIS A 262 -19.42 15.19 10.67
N GLU A 263 -19.83 14.15 9.94
CA GLU A 263 -21.14 13.50 10.06
C GLU A 263 -20.91 12.09 10.61
N ALA A 264 -21.18 11.92 11.90
CA ALA A 264 -21.05 10.63 12.56
C ALA A 264 -22.35 9.83 12.48
N ASP A 265 -22.27 8.64 11.88
CA ASP A 265 -23.24 7.54 11.98
C ASP A 265 -22.53 6.28 12.54
N GLY A 266 -21.58 6.52 13.46
CA GLY A 266 -20.59 5.55 13.94
C GLY A 266 -19.66 6.15 15.01
N PRO A 267 -18.54 5.49 15.35
CA PRO A 267 -17.60 5.96 16.38
C PRO A 267 -16.80 7.20 15.92
N GLU A 268 -16.67 8.18 16.81
CA GLU A 268 -15.90 9.42 16.61
C GLU A 268 -14.38 9.20 16.56
N TRP A 269 -13.93 8.00 16.99
CA TRP A 269 -12.54 7.63 17.08
C TRP A 269 -12.18 6.45 16.16
N VAL A 270 -11.11 6.64 15.41
CA VAL A 270 -10.57 5.64 14.48
C VAL A 270 -9.09 5.42 14.73
N LEU A 271 -8.58 4.23 14.42
CA LEU A 271 -7.14 3.98 14.38
C LEU A 271 -6.63 4.32 12.98
N ALA A 272 -5.88 5.41 12.88
CA ALA A 272 -5.37 5.90 11.61
C ALA A 272 -4.07 6.69 11.81
N ASP A 273 -3.38 6.94 10.69
CA ASP A 273 -2.27 7.87 10.66
C ASP A 273 -2.82 9.29 10.47
N GLU A 274 -2.88 10.05 11.56
CA GLU A 274 -3.44 11.41 11.59
C GLU A 274 -2.71 12.34 10.62
N MET A 275 -1.38 12.24 10.55
CA MET A 275 -0.55 13.07 9.68
C MET A 275 -0.88 12.82 8.21
N ARG A 276 -1.07 11.55 7.82
CA ARG A 276 -1.46 11.19 6.45
C ARG A 276 -2.89 11.56 6.12
N LEU A 277 -3.83 11.45 7.06
CA LEU A 277 -5.19 11.95 6.88
C LEU A 277 -5.21 13.47 6.70
N LYS A 278 -4.49 14.22 7.55
CA LYS A 278 -4.32 15.68 7.40
C LYS A 278 -3.69 16.02 6.06
N GLN A 279 -2.66 15.31 5.62
CA GLN A 279 -2.02 15.51 4.31
C GLN A 279 -3.00 15.32 3.15
N LEU A 280 -3.81 14.26 3.19
CA LEU A 280 -4.85 13.98 2.19
C LEU A 280 -5.86 15.13 2.10
N PHE A 281 -6.45 15.54 3.22
CA PHE A 281 -7.42 16.64 3.24
C PHE A 281 -6.79 17.98 2.85
N ASN A 282 -5.60 18.31 3.37
CA ASN A 282 -4.91 19.56 3.06
C ASN A 282 -4.62 19.70 1.55
N ASN A 283 -4.24 18.61 0.89
CA ASN A 283 -4.02 18.62 -0.56
C ASN A 283 -5.32 18.87 -1.34
N LEU A 284 -6.42 18.25 -0.93
CA LEU A 284 -7.72 18.42 -1.59
C LEU A 284 -8.30 19.82 -1.35
N ILE A 285 -8.33 20.29 -0.11
CA ILE A 285 -8.84 21.63 0.28
C ILE A 285 -8.00 22.73 -0.36
N GLY A 286 -6.66 22.58 -0.33
CA GLY A 286 -5.76 23.53 -0.95
C GLY A 286 -5.98 23.65 -2.46
N ASN A 287 -6.29 22.54 -3.15
CA ASN A 287 -6.67 22.58 -4.56
C ASN A 287 -8.04 23.23 -4.77
N ALA A 288 -9.05 22.87 -3.99
CA ALA A 288 -10.39 23.45 -4.08
C ALA A 288 -10.36 24.99 -3.91
N LEU A 289 -9.72 25.50 -2.86
CA LEU A 289 -9.57 26.94 -2.62
C LEU A 289 -8.71 27.63 -3.68
N LYS A 290 -7.77 26.91 -4.30
CA LYS A 290 -6.92 27.46 -5.34
C LYS A 290 -7.69 27.67 -6.64
N PHE A 291 -8.50 26.69 -7.05
CA PHE A 291 -9.19 26.69 -8.35
C PHE A 291 -10.60 27.29 -8.29
N THR A 292 -11.12 27.58 -7.10
CA THR A 292 -12.37 28.32 -6.91
C THR A 292 -12.07 29.83 -6.84
N PRO A 293 -12.51 30.63 -7.82
CA PRO A 293 -12.31 32.09 -7.79
C PRO A 293 -13.27 32.79 -6.84
N ASP A 294 -14.52 32.35 -6.77
CA ASP A 294 -15.59 32.87 -5.93
C ASP A 294 -16.59 31.75 -5.58
N GLY A 295 -17.34 31.93 -4.48
CA GLY A 295 -18.32 30.95 -3.99
C GLY A 295 -17.86 30.22 -2.74
N GLU A 296 -17.96 28.89 -2.74
CA GLU A 296 -17.79 28.08 -1.55
C GLU A 296 -17.05 26.75 -1.79
N VAL A 297 -16.39 26.28 -0.73
CA VAL A 297 -15.74 24.97 -0.63
C VAL A 297 -16.32 24.27 0.60
N ALA A 298 -16.87 23.08 0.41
CA ALA A 298 -17.49 22.29 1.46
C ALA A 298 -16.76 20.96 1.63
N VAL A 299 -16.33 20.69 2.87
CA VAL A 299 -15.64 19.47 3.26
C VAL A 299 -16.55 18.68 4.18
N ARG A 300 -16.77 17.41 3.85
CA ARG A 300 -17.60 16.50 4.63
C ARG A 300 -16.82 15.24 4.94
N ILE A 301 -16.72 14.90 6.22
CA ILE A 301 -16.11 13.67 6.71
C ILE A 301 -17.26 12.83 7.26
N ALA A 302 -17.69 11.79 6.53
CA ALA A 302 -18.71 10.89 7.01
C ALA A 302 -18.07 9.63 7.59
N SER A 303 -18.50 9.21 8.78
CA SER A 303 -18.04 7.97 9.42
C SER A 303 -19.22 7.05 9.73
N ARG A 304 -19.09 5.76 9.42
CA ARG A 304 -20.10 4.75 9.73
C ARG A 304 -19.47 3.43 10.11
N TRP A 305 -20.09 2.69 11.03
CA TRP A 305 -19.66 1.31 11.30
C TRP A 305 -20.13 0.38 10.18
N GLN A 306 -19.22 -0.41 9.59
CA GLN A 306 -19.53 -1.35 8.53
C GLN A 306 -18.56 -2.53 8.55
N ASP A 307 -19.10 -3.76 8.50
CA ASP A 307 -18.32 -5.01 8.33
C ASP A 307 -17.15 -5.19 9.33
N GLY A 308 -17.33 -4.69 10.57
CA GLY A 308 -16.32 -4.81 11.65
C GLY A 308 -15.23 -3.73 11.63
N ALA A 309 -15.35 -2.74 10.74
CA ALA A 309 -14.48 -1.57 10.66
C ALA A 309 -15.30 -0.27 10.58
N VAL A 310 -14.63 0.87 10.66
CA VAL A 310 -15.21 2.20 10.41
C VAL A 310 -14.97 2.56 8.96
N ALA A 311 -16.04 2.64 8.18
CA ALA A 311 -16.00 3.18 6.85
C ALA A 311 -15.99 4.71 6.93
N ILE A 312 -14.90 5.33 6.47
CA ILE A 312 -14.77 6.79 6.39
C ILE A 312 -14.94 7.20 4.93
N THR A 313 -15.79 8.19 4.67
CA THR A 313 -15.95 8.83 3.37
C THR A 313 -15.61 10.31 3.49
N GLY A 314 -14.51 10.73 2.88
CA GLY A 314 -14.12 12.13 2.78
C GLY A 314 -14.58 12.72 1.45
N ILE A 315 -15.26 13.87 1.52
CA ILE A 315 -15.77 14.58 0.35
C ILE A 315 -15.30 16.03 0.42
N VAL A 316 -14.72 16.52 -0.67
CA VAL A 316 -14.39 17.93 -0.87
C VAL A 316 -15.11 18.39 -2.13
N ASP A 317 -16.13 19.21 -1.93
CA ASP A 317 -16.94 19.84 -2.97
C ASP A 317 -16.49 21.29 -3.14
N ASP A 318 -16.30 21.72 -4.39
CA ASP A 318 -16.05 23.11 -4.73
C ASP A 318 -17.08 23.66 -5.71
N SER A 319 -17.23 24.99 -5.73
CA SER A 319 -18.04 25.75 -6.71
C SER A 319 -17.19 26.30 -7.87
N GLY A 320 -16.01 25.74 -8.11
CA GLY A 320 -15.09 26.18 -9.15
C GLY A 320 -15.51 25.75 -10.56
N PRO A 321 -14.58 25.77 -11.55
CA PRO A 321 -14.90 25.49 -12.95
C PRO A 321 -15.23 24.02 -13.25
N GLY A 322 -15.12 23.14 -12.25
CA GLY A 322 -15.25 21.69 -12.43
C GLY A 322 -14.08 21.07 -13.20
N ILE A 323 -14.19 19.76 -13.43
CA ILE A 323 -13.16 18.96 -14.12
C ILE A 323 -13.83 18.21 -15.26
N ALA A 324 -13.28 18.35 -16.47
CA ALA A 324 -13.78 17.64 -17.64
C ALA A 324 -13.53 16.13 -17.53
N GLU A 325 -14.45 15.33 -18.04
CA GLU A 325 -14.47 13.86 -17.88
C GLU A 325 -13.24 13.17 -18.51
N ASP A 326 -12.71 13.74 -19.60
CA ASP A 326 -11.48 13.30 -20.26
C ASP A 326 -10.21 13.55 -19.43
N VAL A 327 -10.26 14.50 -18.49
CA VAL A 327 -9.15 14.90 -17.62
C VAL A 327 -9.21 14.17 -16.26
N ALA A 328 -10.40 13.77 -15.81
CA ALA A 328 -10.66 13.15 -14.50
C ALA A 328 -9.80 11.90 -14.19
N ALA A 329 -9.50 11.06 -15.18
CA ALA A 329 -8.64 9.89 -14.97
C ALA A 329 -7.14 10.24 -14.89
N ALA A 330 -6.74 11.33 -15.56
CA ALA A 330 -5.34 11.72 -15.68
C ALA A 330 -4.85 12.60 -14.53
N ILE A 331 -5.74 13.32 -13.81
CA ILE A 331 -5.34 14.27 -12.75
C ILE A 331 -4.63 13.62 -11.56
N PHE A 332 -4.83 12.32 -11.35
CA PHE A 332 -4.15 11.56 -10.31
C PHE A 332 -2.79 11.01 -10.78
N GLN A 333 -2.39 11.24 -12.04
CA GLN A 333 -1.06 10.88 -12.51
C GLN A 333 -0.01 11.90 -12.04
N PRO A 334 1.21 11.45 -11.67
CA PRO A 334 2.29 12.34 -11.26
C PRO A 334 2.61 13.40 -12.33
N PHE A 335 2.96 14.60 -11.89
CA PHE A 335 3.35 15.74 -12.74
C PHE A 335 2.23 16.28 -13.66
N ASN A 336 0.98 15.89 -13.43
CA ASN A 336 -0.14 16.45 -14.18
C ASN A 336 -0.59 17.78 -13.55
N THR A 337 -0.27 18.89 -14.21
CA THR A 337 -0.61 20.25 -13.75
C THR A 337 -1.86 20.83 -14.44
N GLY A 338 -2.53 20.09 -15.31
CA GLY A 338 -3.62 20.61 -16.16
C GLY A 338 -3.18 21.77 -17.08
N ARG A 339 -4.15 22.45 -17.74
CA ARG A 339 -3.89 23.58 -18.66
C ARG A 339 -3.44 24.88 -17.96
N ALA A 340 -3.40 24.93 -16.62
CA ALA A 340 -3.07 26.12 -15.83
C ALA A 340 -1.55 26.35 -15.68
N GLY A 341 -0.79 26.17 -16.75
CA GLY A 341 0.67 26.01 -16.70
C GLY A 341 1.52 27.26 -16.46
N ARG A 342 1.03 28.42 -15.97
CA ARG A 342 1.91 29.61 -15.87
C ARG A 342 1.87 30.46 -14.60
N GLU A 343 0.85 30.42 -13.74
CA GLU A 343 0.90 31.12 -12.45
C GLU A 343 0.15 30.31 -11.39
N GLY A 344 0.86 29.86 -10.34
CA GLY A 344 0.26 29.17 -9.18
C GLY A 344 0.04 27.66 -9.30
N ALA A 345 0.37 27.01 -10.41
CA ALA A 345 0.36 25.53 -10.52
C ALA A 345 1.46 24.90 -9.65
N GLY A 346 1.08 24.12 -8.62
CA GLY A 346 2.04 23.28 -7.88
C GLY A 346 2.59 22.18 -8.79
N ALA A 347 3.55 21.37 -8.34
CA ALA A 347 4.24 20.39 -9.21
C ALA A 347 3.39 19.22 -9.73
N GLY A 348 2.07 19.23 -9.54
CA GLY A 348 1.18 18.15 -9.99
C GLY A 348 1.40 16.83 -9.24
N LEU A 349 1.98 16.88 -8.03
CA LEU A 349 2.24 15.70 -7.20
C LEU A 349 1.15 15.47 -6.15
N GLY A 350 0.49 16.52 -5.67
CA GLY A 350 -0.45 16.43 -4.55
C GLY A 350 -1.59 15.42 -4.75
N LEU A 351 -2.23 15.40 -5.93
CA LEU A 351 -3.31 14.44 -6.22
C LEU A 351 -2.78 13.00 -6.41
N ALA A 352 -1.58 12.83 -6.98
CA ALA A 352 -0.94 11.52 -7.09
C ALA A 352 -0.62 10.94 -5.70
N ILE A 353 -0.14 11.78 -4.78
CA ILE A 353 0.08 11.40 -3.37
C ILE A 353 -1.25 11.05 -2.70
N CYS A 354 -2.32 11.83 -2.91
CA CYS A 354 -3.64 11.51 -2.37
C CYS A 354 -4.10 10.12 -2.78
N ARG A 355 -3.92 9.77 -4.07
CA ARG A 355 -4.24 8.44 -4.59
C ARG A 355 -3.41 7.35 -3.92
N GLN A 356 -2.10 7.53 -3.80
CA GLN A 356 -1.23 6.54 -3.15
C GLN A 356 -1.54 6.35 -1.67
N LEU A 357 -1.84 7.42 -0.94
CA LEU A 357 -2.22 7.34 0.48
C LEU A 357 -3.51 6.54 0.64
N VAL A 358 -4.52 6.84 -0.19
CA VAL A 358 -5.81 6.15 -0.16
C VAL A 358 -5.68 4.69 -0.57
N GLU A 359 -4.93 4.38 -1.64
CA GLU A 359 -4.68 3.00 -2.08
C GLU A 359 -3.91 2.19 -1.02
N ARG A 360 -2.98 2.81 -0.27
CA ARG A 360 -2.26 2.14 0.84
C ARG A 360 -3.11 1.91 2.08
N MET A 361 -4.15 2.72 2.28
CA MET A 361 -5.15 2.53 3.32
C MET A 361 -6.30 1.62 2.83
N ASP A 362 -6.06 0.79 1.81
CA ASP A 362 -7.02 -0.11 1.16
C ASP A 362 -8.33 0.57 0.74
N GLY A 363 -8.21 1.85 0.34
CA GLY A 363 -9.30 2.70 -0.07
C GLY A 363 -9.34 3.01 -1.57
N ALA A 364 -10.31 3.83 -1.95
CA ALA A 364 -10.44 4.35 -3.31
C ALA A 364 -10.70 5.86 -3.31
N ILE A 365 -10.08 6.59 -4.24
CA ILE A 365 -10.31 8.02 -4.49
C ILE A 365 -10.87 8.23 -5.90
N SER A 366 -11.76 9.18 -6.06
CA SER A 366 -12.43 9.51 -7.31
C SER A 366 -12.74 11.00 -7.40
N VAL A 367 -13.03 11.46 -8.62
CA VAL A 367 -13.42 12.84 -8.90
C VAL A 367 -14.66 12.84 -9.78
N GLY A 368 -15.55 13.81 -9.56
CA GLY A 368 -16.79 13.95 -10.32
C GLY A 368 -17.39 15.36 -10.23
N PRO A 369 -18.60 15.56 -10.74
CA PRO A 369 -19.30 16.83 -10.62
C PRO A 369 -19.77 17.08 -9.17
N SER A 370 -19.56 18.30 -8.69
CA SER A 370 -20.04 18.75 -7.37
C SER A 370 -21.47 19.28 -7.45
N PRO A 371 -22.30 19.07 -6.42
CA PRO A 371 -23.61 19.74 -6.28
C PRO A 371 -23.50 21.28 -6.24
N LEU A 372 -22.33 21.81 -5.89
CA LEU A 372 -22.03 23.25 -5.88
C LEU A 372 -21.71 23.80 -7.28
N GLY A 373 -21.69 22.95 -8.30
CA GLY A 373 -21.42 23.32 -9.70
C GLY A 373 -19.96 23.15 -10.15
N GLY A 374 -19.02 22.88 -9.22
CA GLY A 374 -17.60 22.64 -9.51
C GLY A 374 -17.21 21.16 -9.48
N ALA A 375 -16.08 20.84 -8.84
CA ALA A 375 -15.59 19.47 -8.72
C ALA A 375 -15.84 18.87 -7.33
N ARG A 376 -16.12 17.56 -7.31
CA ARG A 376 -16.24 16.71 -6.13
C ARG A 376 -15.08 15.75 -6.09
N PHE A 377 -14.24 15.85 -5.07
CA PHE A 377 -13.26 14.81 -4.75
C PHE A 377 -13.84 13.93 -3.64
N LEU A 378 -13.92 12.62 -3.91
CA LEU A 378 -14.46 11.64 -2.96
C LEU A 378 -13.42 10.55 -2.74
N PHE A 379 -13.10 10.27 -1.47
CA PHE A 379 -12.35 9.09 -1.09
C PHE A 379 -13.07 8.27 -0.03
N ALA A 380 -12.85 6.96 -0.05
CA ALA A 380 -13.39 6.01 0.92
C ALA A 380 -12.27 5.17 1.53
N LEU A 381 -12.27 5.04 2.86
CA LEU A 381 -11.31 4.26 3.65
C LEU A 381 -12.06 3.27 4.55
N SER A 382 -11.44 2.13 4.84
CA SER A 382 -11.90 1.19 5.87
C SER A 382 -10.85 1.13 6.98
N LEU A 383 -11.16 1.70 8.14
CA LEU A 383 -10.22 1.86 9.24
C LEU A 383 -10.71 1.13 10.49
N PRO A 384 -9.82 0.55 11.32
CA PRO A 384 -10.24 -0.04 12.58
C PRO A 384 -10.83 1.03 13.52
N GLY A 385 -11.88 0.69 14.25
CA GLY A 385 -12.36 1.55 15.34
C GLY A 385 -11.39 1.55 16.52
N ALA A 386 -11.25 2.69 17.20
CA ALA A 386 -10.52 2.72 18.46
C ALA A 386 -11.40 2.14 19.58
N GLY A 387 -11.00 1.00 20.15
CA GLY A 387 -11.70 0.39 21.30
C GLY A 387 -11.57 1.23 22.57
N ALA A 388 -12.51 1.05 23.51
CA ALA A 388 -12.56 1.80 24.78
C ALA A 388 -11.27 1.68 25.62
N GLU A 389 -10.54 0.56 25.54
CA GLU A 389 -9.26 0.35 26.23
C GLU A 389 -8.11 1.16 25.62
N VAL A 390 -8.12 1.38 24.30
CA VAL A 390 -7.13 2.22 23.60
C VAL A 390 -7.40 3.71 23.84
N LEU A 391 -8.68 4.08 23.91
CA LEU A 391 -9.13 5.41 24.28
C LEU A 391 -8.77 5.76 25.73
N ALA A 392 -8.85 4.82 26.67
CA ALA A 392 -8.43 5.05 28.06
C ALA A 392 -6.92 5.37 28.18
N GLY A 393 -6.09 4.93 27.22
CA GLY A 393 -4.67 5.27 27.12
C GLY A 393 -4.40 6.58 26.35
N ALA A 394 -5.23 6.93 25.37
CA ALA A 394 -5.05 8.11 24.50
C ALA A 394 -5.78 9.38 25.00
N VAL A 395 -6.87 9.25 25.77
CA VAL A 395 -7.69 10.35 26.30
C VAL A 395 -7.14 10.87 27.64
N LYS A 396 -5.82 10.99 27.75
CA LYS A 396 -5.17 11.91 28.71
C LYS A 396 -4.91 13.27 28.05
N VAL A 397 -5.82 13.75 27.21
CA VAL A 397 -5.82 15.15 26.79
C VAL A 397 -6.48 15.94 27.91
N VAL A 398 -5.64 16.44 28.82
CA VAL A 398 -6.02 17.41 29.84
C VAL A 398 -6.39 18.71 29.13
N GLU A 399 -7.54 19.28 29.48
CA GLU A 399 -8.02 20.57 28.98
C GLU A 399 -6.98 21.69 29.11
N PRO A 400 -7.05 22.75 28.27
CA PRO A 400 -6.02 23.79 28.24
C PRO A 400 -6.06 24.62 29.53
N THR A 401 -5.21 24.28 30.49
CA THR A 401 -4.84 25.20 31.57
C THR A 401 -3.87 26.25 31.03
N SER A 402 -4.20 27.52 31.19
CA SER A 402 -3.32 28.64 30.87
C SER A 402 -2.12 28.65 31.82
N HIS A 403 -0.89 28.57 31.31
CA HIS A 403 0.31 28.85 32.07
C HIS A 403 0.89 30.17 31.56
N GLU A 404 0.80 31.24 32.34
CA GLU A 404 1.15 32.60 31.88
C GLU A 404 2.64 32.96 32.01
N THR A 405 3.53 32.12 32.59
CA THR A 405 4.93 32.55 32.85
C THR A 405 5.95 31.41 33.01
N LEU A 406 6.15 30.51 32.03
CA LEU A 406 7.26 29.54 32.14
C LEU A 406 8.61 30.21 31.83
N HIS A 407 9.66 29.89 32.58
CA HIS A 407 11.05 30.23 32.27
C HIS A 407 11.82 29.00 31.78
N VAL A 408 12.17 28.99 30.49
CA VAL A 408 12.66 27.81 29.78
C VAL A 408 14.12 27.97 29.36
N LEU A 409 14.95 26.99 29.62
CA LEU A 409 16.32 26.94 29.09
C LEU A 409 16.33 26.25 27.72
N VAL A 410 16.77 26.96 26.69
CA VAL A 410 16.91 26.40 25.33
C VAL A 410 18.38 26.07 25.05
N VAL A 411 18.67 24.80 24.82
CA VAL A 411 20.03 24.29 24.59
C VAL A 411 20.12 23.71 23.18
N ASP A 412 20.90 24.36 22.32
CA ASP A 412 21.14 23.93 20.93
C ASP A 412 22.43 24.59 20.44
N ASP A 413 23.26 23.90 19.67
CA ASP A 413 24.53 24.46 19.19
C ASP A 413 24.32 25.48 18.06
N ASN A 414 23.19 25.40 17.35
CA ASN A 414 22.82 26.29 16.28
C ASN A 414 22.05 27.52 16.81
N ALA A 415 22.67 28.70 16.66
CA ALA A 415 22.08 29.97 17.07
C ALA A 415 20.70 30.25 16.44
N THR A 416 20.43 29.73 15.24
CA THR A 416 19.13 29.88 14.56
C THR A 416 18.05 29.06 15.28
N ASN A 417 18.35 27.82 15.65
CA ASN A 417 17.41 26.96 16.37
C ASN A 417 17.06 27.54 17.74
N ARG A 418 18.09 28.01 18.48
CA ARG A 418 17.90 28.69 19.77
C ARG A 418 16.97 29.90 19.62
N PHE A 419 17.19 30.70 18.58
CA PHE A 419 16.37 31.88 18.30
C PHE A 419 14.92 31.51 17.95
N VAL A 420 14.71 30.49 17.10
CA VAL A 420 13.36 30.03 16.72
C VAL A 420 12.61 29.49 17.94
N ALA A 421 13.22 28.60 18.71
CA ALA A 421 12.63 28.07 19.95
C ALA A 421 12.27 29.20 20.93
N GLY A 422 13.19 30.14 21.14
CA GLY A 422 12.93 31.32 21.99
C GLY A 422 11.77 32.17 21.50
N LYS A 423 11.63 32.36 20.18
CA LYS A 423 10.50 33.12 19.60
C LYS A 423 9.17 32.40 19.72
N VAL A 424 9.15 31.07 19.55
CA VAL A 424 7.96 30.26 19.80
C VAL A 424 7.53 30.40 21.26
N LEU A 425 8.46 30.24 22.19
CA LEU A 425 8.19 30.41 23.62
C LEU A 425 7.64 31.81 23.96
N GLU A 426 8.22 32.87 23.38
CA GLU A 426 7.75 34.26 23.56
C GLU A 426 6.33 34.48 23.05
N LEU A 427 5.96 33.90 21.90
CA LEU A 427 4.59 33.97 21.35
C LEU A 427 3.55 33.40 22.32
N PHE A 428 3.97 32.47 23.19
CA PHE A 428 3.12 31.82 24.18
C PHE A 428 3.31 32.38 25.60
N GLY A 429 3.91 33.57 25.73
CA GLY A 429 4.07 34.25 27.02
C GLY A 429 5.16 33.67 27.92
N CYS A 430 5.97 32.74 27.42
CA CYS A 430 7.09 32.17 28.16
C CYS A 430 8.35 33.05 28.00
N THR A 431 9.23 33.00 28.99
CA THR A 431 10.57 33.59 28.94
C THR A 431 11.61 32.50 28.69
N SER A 432 12.73 32.83 28.08
CA SER A 432 13.78 31.84 27.85
C SER A 432 15.19 32.39 27.95
N ASP A 433 16.09 31.54 28.45
CA ASP A 433 17.54 31.70 28.33
C ASP A 433 18.08 30.69 27.33
N THR A 434 19.30 30.92 26.85
CA THR A 434 19.96 30.05 25.87
C THR A 434 21.31 29.54 26.36
N ALA A 435 21.65 28.33 25.95
CA ALA A 435 22.97 27.71 26.13
C ALA A 435 23.41 27.02 24.82
N GLU A 436 24.70 27.01 24.53
CA GLU A 436 25.23 26.53 23.24
C GLU A 436 25.68 25.06 23.23
N ASN A 437 25.72 24.41 24.40
CA ASN A 437 26.12 23.01 24.55
C ASN A 437 25.66 22.47 25.92
N GLY A 438 25.78 21.15 26.10
CA GLY A 438 25.39 20.46 27.33
C GLY A 438 26.12 20.94 28.59
N LEU A 439 27.39 21.34 28.48
CA LEU A 439 28.18 21.78 29.63
C LEU A 439 27.70 23.15 30.13
N GLU A 440 27.39 24.07 29.23
CA GLU A 440 26.77 25.34 29.60
C GLU A 440 25.37 25.13 30.19
N ALA A 441 24.58 24.19 29.65
CA ALA A 441 23.28 23.86 30.20
C ALA A 441 23.36 23.39 31.66
N VAL A 442 24.25 22.45 31.97
CA VAL A 442 24.53 21.96 33.33
C VAL A 442 24.90 23.10 34.27
N ARG A 443 25.68 24.07 33.81
CA ARG A 443 26.06 25.25 34.59
C ARG A 443 24.87 26.17 34.83
N ARG A 444 24.10 26.48 33.79
CA ARG A 444 22.95 27.40 33.86
C ARG A 444 21.89 26.93 34.83
N VAL A 445 21.54 25.64 34.80
CA VAL A 445 20.49 25.10 35.70
C VAL A 445 20.91 25.13 37.18
N GLN A 446 22.21 25.25 37.48
CA GLN A 446 22.71 25.43 38.85
C GLN A 446 22.73 26.91 39.29
N GLU A 447 22.85 27.83 38.35
CA GLU A 447 22.93 29.28 38.61
C GLU A 447 21.53 29.92 38.66
N THR A 448 20.61 29.48 37.80
CA THR A 448 19.28 30.04 37.63
C THR A 448 18.22 28.93 37.65
N PRO A 449 17.10 29.10 38.37
CA PRO A 449 16.00 28.15 38.32
C PRO A 449 15.26 28.26 36.97
N PHE A 450 14.96 27.10 36.37
CA PHE A 450 14.16 26.98 35.16
C PHE A 450 13.00 26.02 35.40
N ASP A 451 11.89 26.23 34.69
CA ASP A 451 10.71 25.36 34.75
C ASP A 451 10.79 24.18 33.78
N LEU A 452 11.62 24.32 32.73
CA LEU A 452 11.80 23.32 31.68
C LEU A 452 13.15 23.55 30.97
N VAL A 453 13.77 22.47 30.51
CA VAL A 453 14.89 22.52 29.56
C VAL A 453 14.47 21.92 28.22
N LEU A 454 14.65 22.67 27.13
CA LEU A 454 14.64 22.14 25.76
C LEU A 454 16.07 21.77 25.39
N MET A 455 16.36 20.48 25.21
CA MET A 455 17.71 19.96 25.07
C MET A 455 17.93 19.32 23.71
N ASP A 456 18.78 19.89 22.86
CA ASP A 456 19.25 19.20 21.66
C ASP A 456 20.06 17.94 22.00
N ILE A 457 19.88 16.87 21.24
CA ILE A 457 20.59 15.61 21.46
C ILE A 457 22.04 15.70 20.99
N LYS A 458 22.28 16.24 19.80
CA LYS A 458 23.60 16.21 19.16
C LYS A 458 24.24 17.58 19.19
N MET A 459 25.10 17.81 20.19
CA MET A 459 25.83 19.05 20.37
C MET A 459 27.34 18.77 20.57
N PRO A 460 28.24 19.69 20.19
CA PRO A 460 29.66 19.60 20.50
C PRO A 460 29.92 19.81 22.00
N VAL A 461 31.12 19.42 22.46
CA VAL A 461 31.61 19.53 23.85
C VAL A 461 30.93 18.55 24.82
N MET A 462 29.61 18.60 24.94
CA MET A 462 28.79 17.68 25.73
C MET A 462 27.44 17.55 25.05
N ASP A 463 27.04 16.31 24.77
CA ASP A 463 25.79 16.02 24.10
C ASP A 463 24.58 16.08 25.06
N GLY A 464 23.37 16.06 24.52
CA GLY A 464 22.15 16.23 25.33
C GLY A 464 21.89 15.08 26.31
N VAL A 465 22.36 13.87 25.98
CA VAL A 465 22.19 12.67 26.81
C VAL A 465 23.11 12.76 28.02
N ASP A 466 24.40 13.04 27.80
CA ASP A 466 25.39 13.25 28.85
C ASP A 466 25.01 14.43 29.76
N ALA A 467 24.54 15.53 29.16
CA ALA A 467 24.05 16.69 29.90
C ALA A 467 22.87 16.34 30.80
N THR A 468 21.90 15.58 30.28
CA THR A 468 20.73 15.14 31.05
C THR A 468 21.13 14.26 32.22
N GLN A 469 21.97 13.25 32.00
CA GLN A 469 22.46 12.38 33.08
C GLN A 469 23.22 13.18 34.14
N THR A 470 24.00 14.18 33.71
CA THR A 470 24.71 15.08 34.62
C THR A 470 23.75 15.93 35.44
N ILE A 471 22.71 16.52 34.83
CA ILE A 471 21.68 17.29 35.53
C ILE A 471 20.93 16.41 36.53
N ARG A 472 20.57 15.17 36.16
CA ARG A 472 19.90 14.21 37.05
C ARG A 472 20.76 13.82 38.26
N ALA A 473 22.09 13.85 38.14
CA ALA A 473 23.02 13.56 39.23
C ALA A 473 23.26 14.73 40.19
N LEU A 474 22.80 15.95 39.88
CA LEU A 474 22.96 17.12 40.73
C LEU A 474 22.10 17.01 42.00
N PRO A 475 22.53 17.56 43.15
CA PRO A 475 21.73 17.55 44.37
C PRO A 475 20.59 18.57 44.30
N GLY A 476 19.47 18.27 44.96
CA GLY A 476 18.35 19.21 45.14
C GLY A 476 17.32 19.19 44.01
N PRO A 477 16.41 20.18 43.96
CA PRO A 477 15.26 20.17 43.05
C PRO A 477 15.64 20.25 41.58
N VAL A 478 16.83 20.77 41.25
CA VAL A 478 17.35 20.86 39.87
C VAL A 478 17.44 19.50 39.18
N SER A 479 17.71 18.42 39.92
CA SER A 479 17.71 17.05 39.37
C SER A 479 16.37 16.62 38.80
N ARG A 480 15.28 17.26 39.20
CA ARG A 480 13.91 16.94 38.79
C ARG A 480 13.35 17.94 37.77
N ILE A 481 14.18 18.87 37.28
CA ILE A 481 13.72 19.81 36.25
C ILE A 481 13.23 19.03 35.02
N PRO A 482 12.05 19.33 34.47
CA PRO A 482 11.59 18.70 33.24
C PRO A 482 12.58 18.92 32.09
N ILE A 483 12.96 17.87 31.36
CA ILE A 483 13.85 17.95 30.19
C ILE A 483 13.16 17.35 28.97
N LEU A 484 12.91 18.18 27.96
CA LEU A 484 12.33 17.79 26.67
C LEU A 484 13.43 17.72 25.60
N ALA A 485 13.62 16.53 25.01
CA ALA A 485 14.58 16.32 23.95
C ALA A 485 14.16 17.02 22.66
N LEU A 486 15.07 17.71 21.99
CA LEU A 486 14.90 18.19 20.62
C LEU A 486 15.72 17.30 19.69
N THR A 487 15.07 16.48 18.86
CA THR A 487 15.74 15.48 18.00
C THR A 487 15.36 15.64 16.53
N ALA A 488 16.31 15.40 15.62
CA ALA A 488 16.02 15.33 14.18
C ALA A 488 15.27 14.04 13.78
N ASN A 489 15.31 13.01 14.63
CA ASN A 489 14.68 11.70 14.41
C ASN A 489 13.82 11.34 15.62
N ALA A 490 12.51 11.17 15.42
CA ALA A 490 11.55 10.78 16.46
C ALA A 490 11.13 9.31 16.28
N ASP A 491 12.08 8.44 15.94
CA ASP A 491 11.80 6.99 15.89
C ASP A 491 11.51 6.51 17.34
N PRO A 492 10.48 5.68 17.57
CA PRO A 492 10.14 5.16 18.90
C PRO A 492 11.31 4.50 19.64
N ARG A 493 12.33 3.98 18.92
CA ARG A 493 13.53 3.41 19.56
C ARG A 493 14.44 4.47 20.16
N ASP A 494 14.61 5.60 19.47
CA ASP A 494 15.43 6.71 19.93
C ASP A 494 14.74 7.38 21.14
N GLU A 495 13.41 7.50 21.11
CA GLU A 495 12.62 8.01 22.23
C GLU A 495 12.80 7.17 23.51
N MET A 496 12.77 5.83 23.39
CA MET A 496 13.03 4.94 24.54
C MET A 496 14.43 5.16 25.14
N GLU A 497 15.44 5.41 24.31
CA GLU A 497 16.81 5.68 24.76
C GLU A 497 16.91 7.01 25.51
N TYR A 498 16.27 8.07 24.99
CA TYR A 498 16.25 9.39 25.63
C TYR A 498 15.50 9.39 26.97
N VAL A 499 14.36 8.71 27.04
CA VAL A 499 13.61 8.56 28.29
C VAL A 499 14.39 7.73 29.31
N ALA A 500 15.08 6.66 28.87
CA ALA A 500 15.95 5.86 29.75
C ALA A 500 17.15 6.67 30.30
N ALA A 501 17.64 7.66 29.54
CA ALA A 501 18.67 8.59 30.01
C ALA A 501 18.16 9.62 31.03
N GLY A 502 16.85 9.70 31.23
CA GLY A 502 16.20 10.58 32.21
C GLY A 502 15.54 11.82 31.62
N MET A 503 15.35 11.89 30.29
CA MET A 503 14.50 12.92 29.67
C MET A 503 13.02 12.59 29.86
N ASP A 504 12.17 13.61 29.90
CA ASP A 504 10.76 13.47 30.23
C ASP A 504 9.85 13.41 28.99
N GLY A 505 10.39 13.71 27.81
CA GLY A 505 9.70 13.58 26.53
C GLY A 505 10.58 14.00 25.35
N VAL A 506 10.03 13.92 24.15
CA VAL A 506 10.71 14.27 22.90
C VAL A 506 9.87 15.22 22.05
N SER A 507 10.54 16.10 21.31
CA SER A 507 9.97 16.95 20.28
C SER A 507 10.84 16.88 19.03
N GLN A 508 10.21 16.66 17.88
CA GLN A 508 10.93 16.54 16.62
C GLN A 508 11.34 17.91 16.08
N LYS A 509 12.50 17.98 15.44
CA LYS A 509 12.96 19.11 14.63
C LYS A 509 12.55 18.87 13.16
N PRO A 510 12.12 19.89 12.39
CA PRO A 510 12.09 21.31 12.73
C PRO A 510 11.05 21.65 13.81
N ILE A 511 11.35 22.69 14.60
CA ILE A 511 10.45 23.11 15.70
C ILE A 511 9.17 23.67 15.10
N GLU A 512 8.08 22.91 15.22
CA GLU A 512 6.74 23.36 14.90
C GLU A 512 6.08 23.93 16.17
N PRO A 513 5.52 25.16 16.14
CA PRO A 513 5.02 25.84 17.34
C PRO A 513 4.02 25.02 18.15
N ASP A 514 3.03 24.43 17.48
CA ASP A 514 1.96 23.67 18.13
C ASP A 514 2.45 22.32 18.67
N ALA A 515 3.31 21.64 17.92
CA ALA A 515 3.90 20.37 18.34
C ALA A 515 4.81 20.54 19.56
N LEU A 516 5.66 21.58 19.56
CA LEU A 516 6.52 21.89 20.69
C LEU A 516 5.70 22.19 21.95
N LEU A 517 4.65 23.01 21.83
CA LEU A 517 3.78 23.31 22.95
C LEU A 517 3.08 22.08 23.52
N ASN A 518 2.56 21.21 22.67
CA ASN A 518 1.88 19.99 23.10
C ASN A 518 2.86 19.06 23.84
N ALA A 519 4.09 18.95 23.34
CA ALA A 519 5.15 18.21 24.02
C ALA A 519 5.50 18.82 25.39
N ILE A 520 5.63 20.15 25.47
CA ILE A 520 5.86 20.88 26.73
C ILE A 520 4.72 20.60 27.74
N ARG A 521 3.47 20.70 27.30
CA ARG A 521 2.29 20.46 28.14
C ARG A 521 2.26 19.04 28.70
N THR A 522 2.55 18.07 27.85
CA THR A 522 2.57 16.64 28.22
C THR A 522 3.62 16.39 29.29
N VAL A 523 4.84 16.88 29.07
CA VAL A 523 5.95 16.76 30.01
C VAL A 523 5.63 17.42 31.36
N LEU A 524 5.13 18.66 31.35
CA LEU A 524 4.80 19.37 32.58
C LEU A 524 3.65 18.71 33.37
N SER A 525 2.65 18.18 32.67
CA SER A 525 1.53 17.45 33.30
C SER A 525 1.98 16.14 33.94
N ASP A 526 2.85 15.40 33.25
CA ASP A 526 3.40 14.14 33.77
C ASP A 526 4.29 14.37 34.99
N VAL A 527 5.15 15.39 34.98
CA VAL A 527 5.99 15.74 36.13
C VAL A 527 5.15 16.23 37.32
N ALA A 528 4.08 17.01 37.08
CA ALA A 528 3.15 17.41 38.14
C ALA A 528 2.46 16.19 38.77
N SER A 529 2.11 15.17 37.98
CA SER A 529 1.49 13.93 38.49
C SER A 529 2.44 13.02 39.28
N ARG A 530 3.76 13.13 39.02
CA ARG A 530 4.81 12.35 39.71
C ARG A 530 5.28 12.99 41.02
N THR A 531 4.87 14.22 41.30
CA THR A 531 5.21 14.93 42.54
C THR A 531 4.14 14.62 43.61
N PRO A 532 4.45 13.88 44.68
CA PRO A 532 3.47 13.65 45.74
C PRO A 532 3.13 14.99 46.42
N ALA A 533 1.83 15.22 46.65
CA ALA A 533 1.32 16.35 47.43
C ALA A 533 1.80 16.26 48.89
N ALA A 534 3.03 16.70 49.15
CA ALA A 534 3.61 16.77 50.47
C ALA A 534 4.67 17.89 50.53
N GLU A 535 4.24 19.13 50.37
CA GLU A 535 4.92 20.33 50.88
C GLU A 535 3.95 21.53 50.81
N ALA A 536 2.84 21.39 51.54
CA ALA A 536 2.02 22.51 51.99
C ALA A 536 1.77 22.31 53.49
N ALA A 537 2.72 22.77 54.29
CA ALA A 537 2.60 22.99 55.73
C ALA A 537 3.49 24.16 56.13
#